data_AF-D1YKC1-F1
#
_entry.id   AF-D1YKC1-F1
#
_cell.length_a   1.000
_cell.length_b   1.000
_cell.length_c   1.000
_cell.angle_alpha   90.00
_cell.angle_beta   90.00
_cell.angle_gamma   90.00
#
_symmetry.space_group_name_H-M   'P 1'
#
loop_
_entity.id
_entity.type
_entity.pdbx_description
1 polymer ?
#
loop_
_entity_poly.entity_id
_entity_poly.type
_entity_poly.pdbx_seq_one_letter_code
_entity_poly.pdbx_strand_id
1 'polypeptide(L)'
;MENIPVVMIIFGGSGDLAHRKLYPALFNLYQKGLIHDHFAVIGTARRPWSHEYLQEQVVEAIKESNSSFDEKDAKEFASHFYYQSHDVTDVDHYIALKELATKLDKKYHAEGNRIFYMAMAPRFFGTIATHINDQKLVGSGFNRLVIEKPFGHDLASAEKLNQEISESFAEDSVYRIDHYLGKEMVQNIMPLRMTNPIVNNIWCKKYIANMQVTLAESLGVGTRGGYYETSGALRDMVQNHIFQIITLLAMPEPKALDSDHIHEAKQELLDSLVIPTPEMVKQHFSRGQYLASDDEVEYLKADQVAPDSKVETFVAGEVNFKKGPVAGVPIYFRTGKKMKDKVSRIDIVL
;
A
#
# COMPACT_ATOMS: atom_id res chain seq x y z
N MET A 1 0.74 22.14 -15.00
CA MET A 1 -0.05 21.07 -14.34
C MET A 1 -1.24 21.76 -13.70
N GLU A 2 -2.44 21.21 -13.88
CA GLU A 2 -3.67 21.83 -13.36
C GLU A 2 -3.77 21.63 -11.85
N ASN A 3 -4.22 22.65 -11.11
CA ASN A 3 -4.55 22.54 -9.67
C ASN A 3 -5.62 21.47 -9.51
N ILE A 4 -5.45 20.53 -8.58
CA ILE A 4 -6.46 19.50 -8.33
C ILE A 4 -7.34 19.96 -7.16
N PRO A 5 -8.59 20.44 -7.41
CA PRO A 5 -9.50 20.82 -6.34
C PRO A 5 -9.95 19.57 -5.59
N VAL A 6 -9.72 19.50 -4.27
CA VAL A 6 -10.03 18.30 -3.48
C VAL A 6 -10.06 18.55 -1.98
N VAL A 7 -10.95 17.86 -1.28
CA VAL A 7 -10.81 17.68 0.17
C VAL A 7 -10.47 16.24 0.48
N MET A 8 -9.35 16.06 1.16
CA MET A 8 -8.88 14.75 1.61
C MET A 8 -9.23 14.55 3.07
N ILE A 9 -9.86 13.43 3.41
CA ILE A 9 -10.17 13.05 4.79
C ILE A 9 -9.30 11.85 5.17
N ILE A 10 -8.46 12.02 6.19
CA ILE A 10 -7.52 11.00 6.65
C ILE A 10 -8.04 10.41 7.96
N PHE A 11 -8.67 9.24 7.86
CA PHE A 11 -9.01 8.42 9.02
C PHE A 11 -7.74 7.88 9.64
N GLY A 12 -7.51 8.15 10.92
CA GLY A 12 -6.22 7.90 11.57
C GLY A 12 -5.21 9.04 11.38
N GLY A 13 -5.69 10.28 11.19
CA GLY A 13 -4.82 11.45 10.99
C GLY A 13 -3.80 11.67 12.12
N SER A 14 -4.10 11.28 13.35
CA SER A 14 -3.14 11.39 14.47
C SER A 14 -2.11 10.25 14.55
N GLY A 15 -2.02 9.39 13.52
CA GLY A 15 -1.22 8.16 13.52
C GLY A 15 0.18 8.30 12.92
N ASP A 16 1.05 7.32 13.19
CA ASP A 16 2.45 7.29 12.71
C ASP A 16 2.57 7.35 11.18
N LEU A 17 1.69 6.64 10.46
CA LEU A 17 1.68 6.65 8.99
C LEU A 17 1.37 8.04 8.43
N ALA A 18 0.40 8.74 9.03
CA ALA A 18 0.02 10.08 8.61
C ALA A 18 1.19 11.05 8.79
N HIS A 19 1.79 11.05 9.99
CA HIS A 19 2.93 11.89 10.35
C HIS A 19 4.16 11.61 9.48
N ARG A 20 4.59 10.36 9.37
CA ARG A 20 5.88 10.03 8.74
C ARG A 20 5.83 9.91 7.22
N LYS A 21 4.65 9.75 6.63
CA LYS A 21 4.50 9.47 5.18
C LYS A 21 3.48 10.37 4.50
N LEU A 22 2.25 10.47 5.01
CA LEU A 22 1.19 11.19 4.27
C LEU A 22 1.42 12.69 4.24
N TYR A 23 1.68 13.33 5.39
CA TYR A 23 1.90 14.78 5.43
C TYR A 23 3.13 15.20 4.61
N PRO A 24 4.29 14.53 4.73
CA PRO A 24 5.44 14.81 3.87
C PRO A 24 5.16 14.59 2.38
N ALA A 25 4.41 13.54 2.02
CA ALA A 25 4.06 13.27 0.62
C ALA A 25 3.15 14.35 0.04
N LEU A 26 2.14 14.80 0.80
CA LEU A 26 1.27 15.90 0.41
C LEU A 26 2.04 17.22 0.30
N PHE A 27 2.95 17.50 1.23
CA PHE A 27 3.81 18.68 1.14
C PHE A 27 4.70 18.66 -0.11
N ASN A 28 5.24 17.49 -0.48
CA ASN A 28 5.98 17.36 -1.74
C ASN A 28 5.11 17.63 -2.98
N LEU A 29 3.82 17.30 -2.95
CA LEU A 29 2.89 17.67 -4.03
C LEU A 29 2.63 19.18 -4.05
N TYR A 30 2.52 19.79 -2.87
CA TYR A 30 2.35 21.23 -2.70
C TYR A 30 3.56 22.01 -3.24
N GLN A 31 4.77 21.63 -2.86
CA GLN A 31 6.02 22.26 -3.35
C GLN A 31 6.22 22.11 -4.87
N LYS A 32 5.64 21.07 -5.47
CA LYS A 32 5.63 20.87 -6.94
C LYS A 32 4.51 21.64 -7.65
N GLY A 33 3.66 22.36 -6.91
CA GLY A 33 2.52 23.10 -7.44
C GLY A 33 1.36 22.22 -7.93
N LEU A 34 1.35 20.93 -7.56
CA LEU A 34 0.28 19.99 -7.95
C LEU A 34 -1.00 20.19 -7.13
N ILE A 35 -0.84 20.66 -5.89
CA ILE A 35 -1.93 21.13 -5.02
C ILE A 35 -1.53 22.51 -4.49
N HIS A 36 -2.43 23.48 -4.50
CA HIS A 36 -2.18 24.81 -3.93
C HIS A 36 -3.46 25.45 -3.36
N ASP A 37 -4.25 26.14 -4.16
CA ASP A 37 -5.30 27.00 -3.58
C ASP A 37 -6.59 26.25 -3.25
N HIS A 38 -6.89 25.17 -3.98
CA HIS A 38 -8.21 24.53 -3.98
C HIS A 38 -8.27 23.21 -3.22
N PHE A 39 -7.42 23.06 -2.18
CA PHE A 39 -7.42 21.84 -1.38
C PHE A 39 -7.61 22.09 0.12
N ALA A 40 -8.12 21.08 0.80
CA ALA A 40 -8.08 21.01 2.26
C ALA A 40 -7.87 19.56 2.72
N VAL A 41 -7.33 19.40 3.92
CA VAL A 41 -7.13 18.09 4.53
C VAL A 41 -7.82 18.05 5.89
N ILE A 42 -8.67 17.05 6.11
CA ILE A 42 -9.29 16.78 7.40
C ILE A 42 -8.59 15.57 8.02
N GLY A 43 -7.79 15.79 9.06
CA GLY A 43 -7.31 14.72 9.93
C GLY A 43 -8.41 14.32 10.91
N THR A 44 -8.63 13.01 11.08
CA THR A 44 -9.65 12.53 12.03
C THR A 44 -9.19 11.30 12.81
N ALA A 45 -9.41 11.32 14.11
CA ALA A 45 -9.11 10.24 15.05
C ALA A 45 -9.83 10.46 16.39
N ARG A 46 -9.76 9.48 17.31
CA ARG A 46 -10.42 9.56 18.63
C ARG A 46 -9.83 10.60 19.58
N ARG A 47 -8.59 11.07 19.34
CA ARG A 47 -7.94 12.03 20.23
C ARG A 47 -8.62 13.40 20.10
N PRO A 48 -8.90 14.12 21.19
CA PRO A 48 -9.55 15.42 21.13
C PRO A 48 -8.52 16.53 20.81
N TRP A 49 -7.95 16.52 19.60
CA TRP A 49 -7.05 17.58 19.14
C TRP A 49 -7.82 18.79 18.60
N SER A 50 -7.21 19.97 18.67
CA SER A 50 -7.69 21.15 17.97
C SER A 50 -7.14 21.19 16.54
N HIS A 51 -7.64 22.12 15.72
CA HIS A 51 -7.08 22.35 14.40
C HIS A 51 -5.63 22.81 14.49
N GLU A 52 -5.34 23.75 15.39
CA GLU A 52 -4.01 24.35 15.60
C GLU A 52 -2.99 23.27 15.99
N TYR A 53 -3.37 22.37 16.88
CA TYR A 53 -2.47 21.29 17.28
C TYR A 53 -2.17 20.33 16.11
N LEU A 54 -3.16 19.99 15.28
CA LEU A 54 -2.90 19.19 14.08
C LEU A 54 -1.92 19.91 13.14
N GLN A 55 -2.10 21.22 12.94
CA GLN A 55 -1.23 22.02 12.08
C GLN A 55 0.21 22.03 12.59
N GLU A 56 0.43 22.14 13.91
CA GLU A 56 1.75 22.00 14.52
C GLU A 56 2.37 20.62 14.22
N GLN A 57 1.60 19.53 14.35
CA GLN A 57 2.10 18.19 14.01
C GLN A 57 2.46 18.05 12.53
N VAL A 58 1.69 18.67 11.63
CA VAL A 58 1.99 18.68 10.19
C VAL A 58 3.29 19.41 9.91
N VAL A 59 3.52 20.58 10.54
CA VAL A 59 4.77 21.33 10.41
C VAL A 59 5.96 20.51 10.93
N GLU A 60 5.81 19.85 12.08
CA GLU A 60 6.89 19.02 12.64
C GLU A 60 7.18 17.80 11.75
N ALA A 61 6.15 17.13 11.23
CA ALA A 61 6.30 16.03 10.27
C ALA A 61 7.10 16.44 9.01
N ILE A 62 6.84 17.65 8.51
CA ILE A 62 7.54 18.21 7.35
C ILE A 62 8.99 18.52 7.70
N LYS A 63 9.23 19.12 8.88
CA LYS A 63 10.57 19.44 9.38
C LYS A 63 11.44 18.19 9.60
N GLU A 64 10.87 17.11 10.12
CA GLU A 64 11.58 15.84 10.33
C GLU A 64 11.94 15.12 9.02
N SER A 65 11.19 15.37 7.96
CA SER A 65 11.31 14.63 6.68
C SER A 65 12.01 15.40 5.56
N ASN A 66 12.13 16.74 5.67
CA ASN A 66 12.69 17.60 4.65
C ASN A 66 13.88 18.40 5.19
N SER A 67 15.06 18.19 4.59
CA SER A 67 16.29 18.91 4.95
C SER A 67 16.29 20.38 4.51
N SER A 68 15.46 20.74 3.52
CA SER A 68 15.28 22.10 3.01
C SER A 68 13.96 22.69 3.51
N PHE A 69 13.77 22.68 4.83
CA PHE A 69 12.58 23.18 5.51
C PHE A 69 12.49 24.72 5.44
N ASP A 70 11.44 25.23 4.81
CA ASP A 70 10.99 26.62 4.95
C ASP A 70 9.77 26.64 5.87
N GLU A 71 9.92 27.26 7.05
CA GLU A 71 8.87 27.33 8.06
C GLU A 71 7.63 28.08 7.58
N LYS A 72 7.81 29.10 6.74
CA LYS A 72 6.68 29.89 6.22
C LYS A 72 5.85 29.03 5.26
N ASP A 73 6.51 28.35 4.33
CA ASP A 73 5.91 27.45 3.36
C ASP A 73 5.16 26.29 4.06
N ALA A 74 5.80 25.68 5.06
CA ALA A 74 5.19 24.61 5.85
C ALA A 74 3.96 25.08 6.64
N LYS A 75 3.99 26.29 7.22
CA LYS A 75 2.84 26.86 7.94
C LYS A 75 1.70 27.23 6.99
N GLU A 76 2.01 27.78 5.81
CA GLU A 76 1.01 28.07 4.79
C GLU A 76 0.30 26.79 4.34
N PHE A 77 1.06 25.75 3.99
CA PHE A 77 0.53 24.42 3.69
C PHE A 77 -0.31 23.85 4.85
N ALA A 78 0.21 23.91 6.09
CA ALA A 78 -0.50 23.42 7.26
C ALA A 78 -1.81 24.16 7.50
N SER A 79 -1.95 25.43 7.09
CA SER A 79 -3.21 26.18 7.24
C SER A 79 -4.40 25.59 6.47
N HIS A 80 -4.15 24.67 5.51
CA HIS A 80 -5.17 23.89 4.81
C HIS A 80 -5.62 22.63 5.58
N PHE A 81 -5.03 22.36 6.75
CA PHE A 81 -5.35 21.21 7.60
C PHE A 81 -6.34 21.59 8.70
N TYR A 82 -7.34 20.72 8.85
CA TYR A 82 -8.40 20.80 9.84
C TYR A 82 -8.49 19.47 10.56
N TYR A 83 -8.98 19.50 11.79
CA TYR A 83 -9.10 18.31 12.62
C TYR A 83 -10.53 18.13 13.14
N GLN A 84 -11.04 16.91 13.10
CA GLN A 84 -12.29 16.55 13.74
C GLN A 84 -12.06 15.32 14.62
N SER A 85 -12.34 15.43 15.91
CA SER A 85 -12.35 14.24 16.77
C SER A 85 -13.51 13.34 16.36
N HIS A 86 -13.23 12.03 16.24
CA HIS A 86 -14.16 11.09 15.64
C HIS A 86 -13.90 9.66 16.14
N ASP A 87 -14.96 9.03 16.60
CA ASP A 87 -15.05 7.59 16.76
C ASP A 87 -15.76 6.99 15.53
N VAL A 88 -15.10 6.05 14.87
CA VAL A 88 -15.56 5.46 13.60
C VAL A 88 -16.79 4.57 13.76
N THR A 89 -17.15 4.20 14.98
CA THR A 89 -18.38 3.46 15.29
C THR A 89 -19.55 4.35 15.69
N ASP A 90 -19.34 5.66 15.77
CA ASP A 90 -20.36 6.63 16.18
C ASP A 90 -20.84 7.43 14.96
N VAL A 91 -22.11 7.25 14.62
CA VAL A 91 -22.76 7.85 13.46
C VAL A 91 -22.80 9.38 13.54
N ASP A 92 -22.98 9.96 14.73
CA ASP A 92 -23.08 11.42 14.89
C ASP A 92 -21.76 12.11 14.53
N HIS A 93 -20.63 11.44 14.75
CA HIS A 93 -19.33 11.97 14.34
C HIS A 93 -19.14 12.01 12.80
N TYR A 94 -19.85 11.19 12.02
CA TYR A 94 -19.83 11.29 10.55
C TYR A 94 -20.64 12.49 10.06
N ILE A 95 -21.71 12.86 10.77
CA ILE A 95 -22.48 14.08 10.47
C ILE A 95 -21.59 15.31 10.68
N ALA A 96 -20.89 15.40 11.81
CA ALA A 96 -19.94 16.48 12.07
C ALA A 96 -18.81 16.56 11.02
N LEU A 97 -18.26 15.41 10.60
CA LEU A 97 -17.28 15.36 9.52
C LEU A 97 -17.84 15.89 8.19
N LYS A 98 -19.09 15.54 7.86
CA LYS A 98 -19.76 15.99 6.64
C LYS A 98 -19.99 17.49 6.63
N GLU A 99 -20.42 18.05 7.75
CA GLU A 99 -20.61 19.49 7.89
C GLU A 99 -19.29 20.25 7.70
N LEU A 100 -18.21 19.78 8.34
CA LEU A 100 -16.88 20.36 8.16
C LEU A 100 -16.42 20.24 6.71
N ALA A 101 -16.51 19.06 6.12
CA ALA A 101 -16.12 18.81 4.73
C ALA A 101 -16.91 19.71 3.75
N THR A 102 -18.21 19.91 3.97
CA THR A 102 -19.06 20.79 3.14
C THR A 102 -18.67 22.26 3.29
N LYS A 103 -18.30 22.69 4.50
CA LYS A 103 -17.79 24.04 4.75
C LYS A 103 -16.45 24.27 4.03
N LEU A 104 -15.55 23.29 4.06
CA LEU A 104 -14.25 23.38 3.40
C LEU A 104 -14.38 23.35 1.87
N ASP A 105 -15.30 22.57 1.31
CA ASP A 105 -15.59 22.61 -0.13
C ASP A 105 -15.93 24.02 -0.61
N LYS A 106 -16.78 24.72 0.13
CA LYS A 106 -17.17 26.10 -0.20
C LYS A 106 -16.01 27.07 -0.01
N LYS A 107 -15.22 26.90 1.05
CA LYS A 107 -14.08 27.78 1.37
C LYS A 107 -12.97 27.70 0.33
N TYR A 108 -12.65 26.49 -0.12
CA TYR A 108 -11.52 26.20 -1.01
C TYR A 108 -11.95 25.90 -2.45
N HIS A 109 -13.23 26.04 -2.79
CA HIS A 109 -13.75 25.71 -4.12
C HIS A 109 -13.34 24.30 -4.59
N ALA A 110 -13.43 23.31 -3.70
CA ALA A 110 -12.93 21.95 -3.95
C ALA A 110 -13.86 21.09 -4.84
N GLU A 111 -14.88 21.68 -5.44
CA GLU A 111 -15.81 21.07 -6.43
C GLU A 111 -16.53 19.79 -5.96
N GLY A 112 -16.55 19.52 -4.65
CA GLY A 112 -17.12 18.29 -4.12
C GLY A 112 -16.27 17.05 -4.37
N ASN A 113 -15.01 17.20 -4.80
CA ASN A 113 -14.07 16.09 -4.95
C ASN A 113 -13.57 15.63 -3.58
N ARG A 114 -13.70 14.32 -3.29
CA ARG A 114 -13.33 13.71 -2.02
C ARG A 114 -12.33 12.58 -2.20
N ILE A 115 -11.32 12.58 -1.33
CA ILE A 115 -10.45 11.42 -1.11
C ILE A 115 -10.59 10.99 0.35
N PHE A 116 -10.94 9.74 0.60
CA PHE A 116 -10.99 9.14 1.91
C PHE A 116 -9.78 8.22 2.09
N TYR A 117 -8.83 8.58 2.95
CA TYR A 117 -7.65 7.75 3.22
C TYR A 117 -7.82 7.00 4.53
N MET A 118 -7.86 5.67 4.48
CA MET A 118 -8.00 4.81 5.65
C MET A 118 -6.64 4.42 6.23
N ALA A 119 -6.02 5.32 7.02
CA ALA A 119 -4.80 5.05 7.77
C ALA A 119 -5.10 4.45 9.16
N MET A 120 -5.96 3.43 9.19
CA MET A 120 -6.45 2.78 10.42
C MET A 120 -6.30 1.25 10.38
N ALA A 121 -6.60 0.60 11.50
CA ALA A 121 -6.59 -0.86 11.58
C ALA A 121 -7.65 -1.48 10.64
N PRO A 122 -7.35 -2.61 9.95
CA PRO A 122 -8.22 -3.19 8.92
C PRO A 122 -9.64 -3.52 9.34
N ARG A 123 -9.84 -3.87 10.61
CA ARG A 123 -11.17 -4.17 11.18
C ARG A 123 -12.18 -3.02 11.05
N PHE A 124 -11.72 -1.80 10.78
CA PHE A 124 -12.57 -0.63 10.63
C PHE A 124 -12.90 -0.30 9.17
N PHE A 125 -12.25 -0.92 8.18
CA PHE A 125 -12.41 -0.53 6.78
C PHE A 125 -13.85 -0.69 6.28
N GLY A 126 -14.47 -1.85 6.53
CA GLY A 126 -15.89 -2.07 6.18
C GLY A 126 -16.81 -1.06 6.86
N THR A 127 -16.71 -0.92 8.18
CA THR A 127 -17.51 0.05 8.96
C THR A 127 -17.40 1.48 8.45
N ILE A 128 -16.17 1.95 8.18
CA ILE A 128 -15.94 3.30 7.66
C ILE A 128 -16.54 3.44 6.25
N ALA A 129 -16.35 2.45 5.37
CA ALA A 129 -16.89 2.49 4.00
C ALA A 129 -18.43 2.59 4.02
N THR A 130 -19.08 1.74 4.82
CA THR A 130 -20.54 1.75 5.01
C THR A 130 -21.03 3.10 5.53
N HIS A 131 -20.41 3.64 6.59
CA HIS A 131 -20.85 4.91 7.17
C HIS A 131 -20.60 6.11 6.27
N ILE A 132 -19.52 6.13 5.48
CA ILE A 132 -19.31 7.19 4.47
C ILE A 132 -20.50 7.23 3.50
N ASN A 133 -20.97 6.07 3.03
CA ASN A 133 -22.08 5.98 2.10
C ASN A 133 -23.44 6.28 2.77
N ASP A 134 -23.71 5.67 3.93
CA ASP A 134 -24.99 5.81 4.64
C ASP A 134 -25.25 7.26 5.07
N GLN A 135 -24.23 7.93 5.61
CA GLN A 135 -24.34 9.32 6.09
C GLN A 135 -24.18 10.36 4.97
N LYS A 136 -23.97 9.89 3.73
CA LYS A 136 -23.78 10.74 2.55
C LYS A 136 -22.65 11.75 2.77
N LEU A 137 -21.51 11.26 3.27
CA LEU A 137 -20.28 12.05 3.43
C LEU A 137 -19.56 12.25 2.07
N VAL A 138 -19.92 11.46 1.07
CA VAL A 138 -19.52 11.66 -0.33
C VAL A 138 -19.89 13.06 -0.84
N GLY A 139 -19.01 13.65 -1.66
CA GLY A 139 -19.22 14.92 -2.33
C GLY A 139 -19.85 14.77 -3.73
N SER A 140 -20.14 15.89 -4.38
CA SER A 140 -20.76 15.93 -5.72
C SER A 140 -19.81 15.61 -6.88
N GLY A 141 -18.50 15.69 -6.64
CA GLY A 141 -17.45 15.37 -7.60
C GLY A 141 -17.05 13.90 -7.54
N PHE A 142 -15.78 13.61 -7.81
CA PHE A 142 -15.29 12.24 -7.62
C PHE A 142 -15.22 11.91 -6.11
N ASN A 143 -15.40 10.63 -5.79
CA ASN A 143 -15.26 10.12 -4.43
C ASN A 143 -14.34 8.90 -4.47
N ARG A 144 -13.12 9.04 -3.96
CA ARG A 144 -12.11 7.99 -4.01
C ARG A 144 -11.78 7.49 -2.63
N LEU A 145 -11.73 6.18 -2.48
CA LEU A 145 -11.39 5.51 -1.23
C LEU A 145 -10.00 4.90 -1.35
N VAL A 146 -9.06 5.31 -0.50
CA VAL A 146 -7.69 4.79 -0.43
C VAL A 146 -7.56 3.91 0.80
N ILE A 147 -7.16 2.66 0.60
CA ILE A 147 -7.15 1.63 1.65
C ILE A 147 -5.75 1.05 1.78
N GLU A 148 -5.26 0.97 3.02
CA GLU A 148 -3.97 0.37 3.35
C GLU A 148 -4.07 -1.14 3.55
N LYS A 149 -2.93 -1.83 3.40
CA LYS A 149 -2.82 -3.25 3.74
C LYS A 149 -2.91 -3.47 5.26
N PRO A 150 -3.31 -4.67 5.75
CA PRO A 150 -3.70 -5.87 4.99
C PRO A 150 -5.15 -5.90 4.48
N PHE A 151 -5.35 -6.55 3.34
CA PHE A 151 -6.65 -6.77 2.69
C PHE A 151 -7.22 -8.16 3.05
N GLY A 152 -7.39 -8.41 4.34
CA GLY A 152 -7.68 -9.74 4.87
C GLY A 152 -6.41 -10.54 5.21
N HIS A 153 -6.60 -11.74 5.76
CA HIS A 153 -5.52 -12.66 6.20
C HIS A 153 -5.58 -14.03 5.51
N ASP A 154 -6.66 -14.27 4.77
CA ASP A 154 -6.93 -15.42 3.92
C ASP A 154 -7.96 -15.01 2.84
N LEU A 155 -8.31 -15.95 1.96
CA LEU A 155 -9.27 -15.70 0.88
C LEU A 155 -10.64 -15.24 1.41
N ALA A 156 -11.20 -15.95 2.40
CA ALA A 156 -12.55 -15.68 2.90
C ALA A 156 -12.66 -14.29 3.55
N SER A 157 -11.65 -13.89 4.34
CA SER A 157 -11.61 -12.55 4.95
C SER A 157 -11.36 -11.44 3.92
N ALA A 158 -10.58 -11.71 2.87
CA ALA A 158 -10.35 -10.78 1.77
C ALA A 158 -11.63 -10.58 0.94
N GLU A 159 -12.34 -11.66 0.60
CA GLU A 159 -13.63 -11.61 -0.11
C GLU A 159 -14.69 -10.85 0.69
N LYS A 160 -14.78 -11.10 1.99
CA LYS A 160 -15.69 -10.37 2.88
C LYS A 160 -15.39 -8.87 2.89
N LEU A 161 -14.13 -8.49 3.11
CA LEU A 161 -13.73 -7.08 3.09
C LEU A 161 -14.02 -6.43 1.73
N ASN A 162 -13.74 -7.15 0.64
CA ASN A 162 -14.00 -6.67 -0.71
C ASN A 162 -15.50 -6.44 -0.94
N GLN A 163 -16.35 -7.35 -0.47
CA GLN A 163 -17.80 -7.21 -0.54
C GLN A 163 -18.25 -5.95 0.21
N GLU A 164 -17.85 -5.78 1.48
CA GLU A 164 -18.22 -4.63 2.32
C GLU A 164 -17.83 -3.29 1.67
N ILE A 165 -16.67 -3.23 1.01
CA ILE A 165 -16.23 -2.05 0.27
C ILE A 165 -17.06 -1.85 -1.00
N SER A 166 -17.28 -2.91 -1.78
CA SER A 166 -17.99 -2.85 -3.08
C SER A 166 -19.47 -2.49 -2.95
N GLU A 167 -20.08 -2.75 -1.79
CA GLU A 167 -21.44 -2.30 -1.46
C GLU A 167 -21.53 -0.77 -1.29
N SER A 168 -20.40 -0.12 -0.99
CA SER A 168 -20.33 1.31 -0.68
C SER A 168 -19.66 2.14 -1.77
N PHE A 169 -18.71 1.57 -2.51
CA PHE A 169 -17.94 2.24 -3.56
C PHE A 169 -17.84 1.36 -4.80
N ALA A 170 -17.93 1.98 -5.97
CA ALA A 170 -17.58 1.33 -7.24
C ALA A 170 -16.08 1.03 -7.29
N GLU A 171 -15.69 -0.05 -7.98
CA GLU A 171 -14.30 -0.53 -8.00
C GLU A 171 -13.31 0.50 -8.57
N ASP A 172 -13.74 1.31 -9.55
CA ASP A 172 -12.95 2.41 -10.14
C ASP A 172 -12.62 3.55 -9.16
N SER A 173 -13.31 3.56 -8.03
CA SER A 173 -13.20 4.54 -6.97
C SER A 173 -12.37 4.02 -5.78
N VAL A 174 -11.94 2.76 -5.81
CA VAL A 174 -11.19 2.11 -4.72
C VAL A 174 -9.72 1.92 -5.08
N TYR A 175 -8.85 2.51 -4.28
CA TYR A 175 -7.40 2.54 -4.46
C TYR A 175 -6.75 1.73 -3.33
N ARG A 176 -6.47 0.45 -3.61
CA ARG A 176 -5.80 -0.46 -2.67
C ARG A 176 -4.28 -0.23 -2.73
N ILE A 177 -3.69 0.21 -1.62
CA ILE A 177 -2.28 0.56 -1.58
C ILE A 177 -1.38 -0.67 -1.49
N ASP A 178 -0.51 -0.81 -2.49
CA ASP A 178 0.77 -1.49 -2.36
C ASP A 178 1.89 -0.50 -2.70
N HIS A 179 2.59 -0.02 -1.68
CA HIS A 179 3.63 1.00 -1.85
C HIS A 179 4.82 0.55 -2.71
N TYR A 180 5.01 -0.75 -2.99
CA TYR A 180 6.05 -1.19 -3.92
C TYR A 180 5.72 -0.82 -5.36
N LEU A 181 4.44 -0.76 -5.74
CA LEU A 181 4.01 -0.29 -7.06
C LEU A 181 4.31 1.21 -7.27
N GLY A 182 4.47 1.97 -6.19
CA GLY A 182 4.90 3.37 -6.23
C GLY A 182 6.41 3.58 -6.40
N LYS A 183 7.22 2.51 -6.36
CA LYS A 183 8.68 2.62 -6.51
C LYS A 183 9.05 2.79 -7.98
N GLU A 184 9.88 3.78 -8.28
CA GLU A 184 10.34 4.11 -9.62
C GLU A 184 10.88 2.89 -10.39
N MET A 185 11.74 2.08 -9.77
CA MET A 185 12.30 0.89 -10.42
C MET A 185 11.26 -0.21 -10.71
N VAL A 186 10.17 -0.27 -9.93
CA VAL A 186 9.06 -1.21 -10.20
C VAL A 186 8.22 -0.69 -11.36
N GLN A 187 7.95 0.63 -11.41
CA GLN A 187 7.26 1.26 -12.53
C GLN A 187 8.04 1.13 -13.85
N ASN A 188 9.38 1.11 -13.79
CA ASN A 188 10.25 0.94 -14.95
C ASN A 188 10.24 -0.47 -15.57
N ILE A 189 9.64 -1.48 -14.93
CA ILE A 189 9.56 -2.85 -15.48
C ILE A 189 8.79 -2.87 -16.81
N MET A 190 7.63 -2.23 -16.87
CA MET A 190 6.79 -2.22 -18.07
C MET A 190 7.46 -1.51 -19.26
N PRO A 191 7.93 -0.25 -19.15
CA PRO A 191 8.61 0.39 -20.26
C PRO A 191 9.88 -0.38 -20.66
N LEU A 192 10.65 -0.92 -19.71
CA LEU A 192 11.81 -1.75 -20.05
C LEU A 192 11.44 -2.94 -20.95
N ARG A 193 10.36 -3.66 -20.62
CA ARG A 193 9.90 -4.84 -21.37
C ARG A 193 9.24 -4.50 -22.71
N MET A 194 8.49 -3.40 -22.78
CA MET A 194 7.54 -3.15 -23.87
C MET A 194 8.05 -2.12 -24.88
N THR A 195 8.84 -1.13 -24.45
CA THR A 195 9.32 -0.07 -25.37
C THR A 195 10.71 -0.34 -25.94
N ASN A 196 11.39 -1.38 -25.47
CA ASN A 196 12.74 -1.75 -25.92
C ASN A 196 12.69 -3.03 -26.79
N PRO A 197 12.89 -2.93 -28.13
CA PRO A 197 12.78 -4.07 -29.03
C PRO A 197 13.72 -5.24 -28.69
N ILE A 198 14.94 -4.95 -28.21
CA ILE A 198 15.89 -5.99 -27.82
C ILE A 198 15.35 -6.80 -26.64
N VAL A 199 14.87 -6.12 -25.59
CA VAL A 199 14.32 -6.76 -24.39
C VAL A 199 13.04 -7.50 -24.75
N ASN A 200 12.11 -6.87 -25.47
CA ASN A 200 10.84 -7.46 -25.86
C ASN A 200 11.04 -8.80 -26.60
N ASN A 201 11.96 -8.85 -27.57
CA ASN A 201 12.23 -10.06 -28.36
C ASN A 201 12.84 -11.22 -27.55
N ILE A 202 13.60 -10.93 -26.49
CA ILE A 202 14.19 -11.96 -25.62
C ILE A 202 13.31 -12.27 -24.41
N TRP A 203 12.24 -11.52 -24.17
CA TRP A 203 11.37 -11.69 -23.01
C TRP A 203 10.40 -12.86 -23.19
N CYS A 204 10.90 -14.06 -23.41
CA CYS A 204 10.06 -15.25 -23.54
C CYS A 204 10.76 -16.53 -23.08
N LYS A 205 9.98 -17.60 -22.88
CA LYS A 205 10.45 -18.91 -22.43
C LYS A 205 11.54 -19.58 -23.28
N LYS A 206 11.78 -19.09 -24.50
CA LYS A 206 12.87 -19.57 -25.37
C LYS A 206 14.23 -19.08 -24.90
N TYR A 207 14.29 -17.87 -24.34
CA TYR A 207 15.53 -17.19 -23.98
C TYR A 207 15.68 -16.92 -22.50
N ILE A 208 14.65 -17.17 -21.68
CA ILE A 208 14.71 -17.00 -20.23
C ILE A 208 14.69 -18.37 -19.58
N ALA A 209 15.79 -18.71 -18.89
CA ALA A 209 15.91 -19.89 -18.07
C ALA A 209 15.13 -19.77 -16.74
N ASN A 210 15.25 -18.63 -16.04
CA ASN A 210 14.49 -18.34 -14.81
C ASN A 210 14.46 -16.85 -14.47
N MET A 211 13.53 -16.47 -13.59
CA MET A 211 13.47 -15.14 -12.99
C MET A 211 13.58 -15.25 -11.48
N GLN A 212 14.20 -14.27 -10.82
CA GLN A 212 14.37 -14.26 -9.37
C GLN A 212 13.99 -12.90 -8.79
N VAL A 213 13.10 -12.90 -7.79
CA VAL A 213 12.68 -11.70 -7.05
C VAL A 213 13.18 -11.81 -5.62
N THR A 214 14.11 -10.93 -5.22
CA THR A 214 14.68 -10.92 -3.87
C THR A 214 14.33 -9.63 -3.15
N LEU A 215 13.58 -9.73 -2.04
CA LEU A 215 13.31 -8.63 -1.10
C LEU A 215 13.84 -9.03 0.27
N ALA A 216 15.08 -8.66 0.58
CA ALA A 216 15.77 -9.01 1.82
C ALA A 216 15.92 -7.79 2.74
N GLU A 217 15.74 -8.01 4.04
CA GLU A 217 15.92 -7.02 5.09
C GLU A 217 16.99 -7.49 6.08
N SER A 218 17.91 -6.59 6.45
CA SER A 218 18.92 -6.86 7.48
C SER A 218 18.39 -6.74 8.91
N LEU A 219 17.31 -5.99 9.08
CA LEU A 219 16.67 -5.79 10.38
C LEU A 219 15.81 -7.01 10.77
N GLY A 220 15.71 -7.28 12.07
CA GLY A 220 14.79 -8.25 12.65
C GLY A 220 13.37 -7.69 12.77
N VAL A 221 12.50 -8.36 13.53
CA VAL A 221 11.12 -7.87 13.75
C VAL A 221 11.05 -6.66 14.67
N GLY A 222 12.09 -6.41 15.48
CA GLY A 222 12.14 -5.28 16.42
C GLY A 222 10.93 -5.28 17.35
N THR A 223 10.27 -4.12 17.49
CA THR A 223 9.07 -3.94 18.32
C THR A 223 7.78 -4.44 17.68
N ARG A 224 7.84 -5.01 16.47
CA ARG A 224 6.66 -5.46 15.70
C ARG A 224 6.42 -6.98 15.80
N GLY A 225 7.00 -7.65 16.80
CA GLY A 225 6.86 -9.10 16.97
C GLY A 225 5.41 -9.56 17.01
N GLY A 226 4.54 -8.92 17.81
CA GLY A 226 3.12 -9.27 17.90
C GLY A 226 2.34 -9.15 16.58
N TYR A 227 2.68 -8.18 15.72
CA TYR A 227 2.09 -8.10 14.36
C TYR A 227 2.63 -9.24 13.49
N TYR A 228 3.94 -9.43 13.49
CA TYR A 228 4.62 -10.38 12.62
C TYR A 228 4.23 -11.83 12.92
N GLU A 229 3.92 -12.12 14.19
CA GLU A 229 3.43 -13.41 14.65
C GLU A 229 2.12 -13.84 13.97
N THR A 230 1.32 -12.87 13.53
CA THR A 230 0.08 -13.15 12.79
C THR A 230 0.25 -13.20 11.28
N SER A 231 1.27 -12.52 10.74
CA SER A 231 1.46 -12.39 9.30
C SER A 231 2.45 -13.41 8.73
N GLY A 232 3.62 -13.52 9.37
CA GLY A 232 4.81 -14.15 8.80
C GLY A 232 5.35 -13.42 7.57
N ALA A 233 6.50 -13.85 7.07
CA ALA A 233 7.09 -13.30 5.85
C ALA A 233 6.22 -13.55 4.61
N LEU A 234 5.45 -14.64 4.58
CA LEU A 234 4.60 -14.99 3.44
C LEU A 234 3.51 -13.93 3.21
N ARG A 235 2.76 -13.53 4.25
CA ARG A 235 1.70 -12.52 4.10
C ARG A 235 2.24 -11.10 4.09
N ASP A 236 3.30 -10.83 4.85
CA ASP A 236 3.83 -9.46 4.96
C ASP A 236 4.48 -8.97 3.65
N MET A 237 5.16 -9.88 2.92
CA MET A 237 6.00 -9.54 1.77
C MET A 237 5.67 -10.30 0.48
N VAL A 238 5.33 -11.60 0.57
CA VAL A 238 5.15 -12.43 -0.63
C VAL A 238 3.80 -12.15 -1.29
N GLN A 239 2.71 -12.26 -0.52
CA GLN A 239 1.33 -12.15 -1.01
C GLN A 239 1.05 -10.80 -1.70
N ASN A 240 1.71 -9.73 -1.27
CA ASN A 240 1.53 -8.37 -1.79
C ASN A 240 2.67 -7.97 -2.75
N HIS A 241 3.78 -7.47 -2.21
CA HIS A 241 4.85 -6.78 -2.93
C HIS A 241 5.51 -7.65 -3.98
N ILE A 242 5.93 -8.87 -3.60
CA ILE A 242 6.58 -9.80 -4.51
C ILE A 242 5.62 -10.24 -5.60
N PHE A 243 4.39 -10.60 -5.22
CA PHE A 243 3.42 -11.07 -6.22
C PHE A 243 3.06 -9.98 -7.21
N GLN A 244 2.91 -8.74 -6.77
CA GLN A 244 2.72 -7.59 -7.66
C GLN A 244 3.91 -7.41 -8.63
N ILE A 245 5.15 -7.51 -8.15
CA ILE A 245 6.34 -7.47 -9.02
C ILE A 245 6.33 -8.63 -10.04
N ILE A 246 6.02 -9.85 -9.59
CA ILE A 246 5.92 -11.03 -10.45
C ILE A 246 4.88 -10.81 -11.55
N THR A 247 3.71 -10.22 -11.24
CA THR A 247 2.72 -9.92 -12.27
C THR A 247 3.28 -8.98 -13.34
N LEU A 248 4.01 -7.93 -12.94
CA LEU A 248 4.63 -7.00 -13.89
C LEU A 248 5.75 -7.62 -14.72
N LEU A 249 6.40 -8.69 -14.24
CA LEU A 249 7.43 -9.42 -14.98
C LEU A 249 6.84 -10.45 -15.96
N ALA A 250 5.75 -11.11 -15.58
CA ALA A 250 5.23 -12.27 -16.29
C ALA A 250 3.99 -11.99 -17.16
N MET A 251 3.26 -10.88 -16.91
CA MET A 251 2.02 -10.59 -17.64
C MET A 251 2.27 -10.46 -19.15
N PRO A 252 1.27 -10.83 -20.00
CA PRO A 252 1.30 -10.52 -21.42
C PRO A 252 1.40 -9.01 -21.66
N GLU A 253 1.79 -8.62 -22.88
CA GLU A 253 1.74 -7.22 -23.28
C GLU A 253 0.28 -6.76 -23.32
N PRO A 254 -0.10 -5.72 -22.55
CA PRO A 254 -1.48 -5.24 -22.55
C PRO A 254 -1.79 -4.58 -23.89
N LYS A 255 -3.07 -4.59 -24.28
CA LYS A 255 -3.51 -3.98 -25.56
C LYS A 255 -3.25 -2.47 -25.62
N ALA A 256 -3.25 -1.82 -24.46
CA ALA A 256 -2.91 -0.41 -24.27
C ALA A 256 -2.29 -0.20 -22.88
N LEU A 257 -1.66 0.96 -22.67
CA LEU A 257 -0.99 1.33 -21.42
C LEU A 257 -1.88 2.11 -20.45
N ASP A 258 -3.19 1.94 -20.55
CA ASP A 258 -4.16 2.44 -19.57
C ASP A 258 -4.42 1.43 -18.44
N SER A 259 -5.08 1.89 -17.38
CA SER A 259 -5.31 1.09 -16.17
C SER A 259 -6.07 -0.21 -16.45
N ASP A 260 -7.10 -0.15 -17.29
CA ASP A 260 -8.02 -1.28 -17.51
C ASP A 260 -7.30 -2.41 -18.24
N HIS A 261 -6.61 -2.10 -19.33
CA HIS A 261 -5.87 -3.11 -20.09
C HIS A 261 -4.68 -3.70 -19.32
N ILE A 262 -4.04 -2.91 -18.45
CA ILE A 262 -2.99 -3.42 -17.55
C ILE A 262 -3.61 -4.38 -16.53
N HIS A 263 -4.78 -4.07 -15.95
CA HIS A 263 -5.47 -4.97 -15.04
C HIS A 263 -5.94 -6.24 -15.73
N GLU A 264 -6.48 -6.16 -16.95
CA GLU A 264 -6.85 -7.33 -17.76
C GLU A 264 -5.65 -8.26 -17.99
N ALA A 265 -4.49 -7.71 -18.38
CA ALA A 265 -3.28 -8.49 -18.59
C ALA A 265 -2.77 -9.17 -17.31
N LYS A 266 -2.83 -8.45 -16.17
CA LYS A 266 -2.52 -9.04 -14.86
C LYS A 266 -3.50 -10.14 -14.48
N GLN A 267 -4.80 -9.94 -14.70
CA GLN A 267 -5.84 -10.92 -14.39
C GLN A 267 -5.66 -12.19 -15.23
N GLU A 268 -5.45 -12.06 -16.53
CA GLU A 268 -5.21 -13.22 -17.41
C GLU A 268 -4.01 -14.05 -16.95
N LEU A 269 -2.95 -13.38 -16.51
CA LEU A 269 -1.79 -14.05 -15.93
C LEU A 269 -2.15 -14.77 -14.63
N LEU A 270 -2.81 -14.09 -13.70
CA LEU A 270 -3.17 -14.62 -12.38
C LEU A 270 -4.10 -15.84 -12.50
N ASP A 271 -5.05 -15.82 -13.43
CA ASP A 271 -5.93 -16.96 -13.76
C ASP A 271 -5.15 -18.18 -14.26
N SER A 272 -3.94 -17.96 -14.79
CA SER A 272 -3.06 -19.02 -15.28
C SER A 272 -2.04 -19.52 -14.25
N LEU A 273 -2.05 -18.98 -13.03
CA LEU A 273 -1.17 -19.40 -11.94
C LEU A 273 -1.34 -20.89 -11.64
N VAL A 274 -0.23 -21.62 -11.56
CA VAL A 274 -0.24 -23.01 -11.09
C VAL A 274 -0.35 -23.00 -9.56
N ILE A 275 -1.55 -23.29 -9.04
CA ILE A 275 -1.78 -23.43 -7.60
C ILE A 275 -1.04 -24.69 -7.10
N PRO A 276 -0.09 -24.55 -6.15
CA PRO A 276 0.74 -25.68 -5.73
C PRO A 276 -0.06 -26.68 -4.88
N THR A 277 0.12 -27.98 -5.13
CA THR A 277 -0.37 -29.04 -4.25
C THR A 277 0.49 -29.12 -2.97
N PRO A 278 0.04 -29.81 -1.90
CA PRO A 278 0.86 -30.01 -0.70
C PRO A 278 2.24 -30.63 -0.98
N GLU A 279 2.34 -31.53 -1.95
CA GLU A 279 3.61 -32.13 -2.39
C GLU A 279 4.51 -31.10 -3.08
N MET A 280 3.94 -30.28 -3.96
CA MET A 280 4.68 -29.19 -4.62
C MET A 280 5.17 -28.17 -3.58
N VAL A 281 4.36 -27.83 -2.58
CA VAL A 281 4.78 -26.94 -1.49
C VAL A 281 6.01 -27.50 -0.77
N LYS A 282 6.02 -28.81 -0.45
CA LYS A 282 7.18 -29.45 0.19
C LYS A 282 8.44 -29.46 -0.68
N GLN A 283 8.28 -29.54 -1.99
CA GLN A 283 9.39 -29.65 -2.95
C GLN A 283 9.96 -28.27 -3.34
N HIS A 284 9.09 -27.28 -3.53
CA HIS A 284 9.43 -26.02 -4.18
C HIS A 284 9.41 -24.81 -3.24
N PHE A 285 8.94 -24.95 -2.00
CA PHE A 285 8.91 -23.87 -1.03
C PHE A 285 9.76 -24.20 0.19
N SER A 286 10.43 -23.18 0.71
CA SER A 286 11.23 -23.24 1.93
C SER A 286 10.82 -22.11 2.86
N ARG A 287 10.71 -22.43 4.14
CA ARG A 287 10.46 -21.46 5.21
C ARG A 287 11.56 -21.57 6.27
N GLY A 288 11.92 -20.44 6.84
CA GLY A 288 12.93 -20.36 7.90
C GLY A 288 12.52 -19.37 8.99
N GLN A 289 13.14 -19.51 10.14
CA GLN A 289 13.01 -18.60 11.28
C GLN A 289 14.42 -18.23 11.72
N TYR A 290 14.72 -16.94 11.84
CA TYR A 290 16.08 -16.49 12.14
C TYR A 290 16.44 -16.79 13.61
N LEU A 291 17.70 -17.16 13.82
CA LEU A 291 18.30 -17.35 15.14
C LEU A 291 19.02 -16.08 15.59
N ALA A 292 19.54 -16.12 16.81
CA ALA A 292 20.31 -15.03 17.37
C ALA A 292 21.56 -14.71 16.52
N SER A 293 21.94 -13.44 16.53
CA SER A 293 23.22 -12.93 16.03
C SER A 293 23.93 -12.20 17.18
N ASP A 294 25.19 -11.78 16.99
CA ASP A 294 26.02 -11.22 18.06
C ASP A 294 25.33 -10.07 18.83
N ASP A 295 24.57 -9.21 18.14
CA ASP A 295 23.94 -8.03 18.73
C ASP A 295 22.40 -8.11 18.85
N GLU A 296 21.76 -9.20 18.40
CA GLU A 296 20.30 -9.31 18.37
C GLU A 296 19.78 -10.70 18.70
N VAL A 297 18.65 -10.74 19.42
CA VAL A 297 17.99 -11.96 19.87
C VAL A 297 17.38 -12.77 18.72
N GLU A 298 17.24 -14.08 18.93
CA GLU A 298 16.45 -14.95 18.05
C GLU A 298 14.97 -14.55 18.02
N TYR A 299 14.25 -14.96 16.98
CA TYR A 299 12.84 -14.59 16.81
C TYR A 299 11.96 -14.98 18.01
N LEU A 300 12.14 -16.19 18.56
CA LEU A 300 11.37 -16.69 19.71
C LEU A 300 11.55 -15.89 21.00
N LYS A 301 12.58 -15.05 21.07
CA LYS A 301 12.85 -14.15 22.20
C LYS A 301 12.52 -12.69 21.89
N ALA A 302 11.96 -12.40 20.71
CA ALA A 302 11.48 -11.08 20.38
C ALA A 302 10.23 -10.71 21.20
N ASP A 303 10.00 -9.42 21.37
CA ASP A 303 8.84 -8.93 22.11
C ASP A 303 7.52 -9.40 21.48
N GLN A 304 6.59 -9.88 22.31
CA GLN A 304 5.27 -10.37 21.91
C GLN A 304 5.29 -11.54 20.89
N VAL A 305 6.31 -12.41 20.94
CA VAL A 305 6.38 -13.66 20.17
C VAL A 305 6.19 -14.86 21.09
N ALA A 306 5.45 -15.87 20.63
CA ALA A 306 5.26 -17.09 21.40
C ALA A 306 6.56 -17.93 21.43
N PRO A 307 6.92 -18.53 22.58
CA PRO A 307 8.17 -19.27 22.72
C PRO A 307 8.23 -20.56 21.87
N ASP A 308 7.08 -21.06 21.41
CA ASP A 308 6.93 -22.22 20.53
C ASP A 308 6.47 -21.84 19.10
N SER A 309 6.58 -20.55 18.75
CA SER A 309 6.14 -20.02 17.47
C SER A 309 6.80 -20.74 16.30
N LYS A 310 5.97 -21.16 15.35
CA LYS A 310 6.45 -21.70 14.07
C LYS A 310 6.54 -20.62 13.00
N VAL A 311 6.11 -19.39 13.26
CA VAL A 311 5.97 -18.34 12.24
C VAL A 311 7.28 -18.11 11.50
N GLU A 312 7.19 -18.08 10.18
CA GLU A 312 8.36 -17.92 9.33
C GLU A 312 8.79 -16.45 9.22
N THR A 313 10.10 -16.21 9.36
CA THR A 313 10.75 -14.92 9.12
C THR A 313 11.53 -14.89 7.82
N PHE A 314 11.54 -16.00 7.11
CA PHE A 314 12.11 -16.17 5.78
C PHE A 314 11.22 -17.11 4.97
N VAL A 315 10.99 -16.78 3.70
CA VAL A 315 10.35 -17.65 2.72
C VAL A 315 11.10 -17.56 1.40
N ALA A 316 11.33 -18.71 0.77
CA ALA A 316 11.67 -18.82 -0.63
C ALA A 316 10.73 -19.79 -1.33
N GLY A 317 10.44 -19.56 -2.60
CA GLY A 317 9.55 -20.44 -3.35
C GLY A 317 9.68 -20.28 -4.85
N GLU A 318 9.07 -21.21 -5.57
CA GLU A 318 8.92 -21.20 -7.02
C GLU A 318 7.45 -21.00 -7.37
N VAL A 319 7.17 -20.10 -8.32
CA VAL A 319 5.85 -19.94 -8.93
C VAL A 319 5.96 -20.12 -10.44
N ASN A 320 4.89 -20.60 -11.04
CA ASN A 320 4.82 -20.88 -12.47
C ASN A 320 3.44 -20.51 -13.02
N PHE A 321 3.39 -20.08 -14.28
CA PHE A 321 2.19 -19.66 -14.98
C PHE A 321 2.01 -20.49 -16.26
N LYS A 322 0.77 -20.83 -16.58
CA LYS A 322 0.43 -21.61 -17.78
C LYS A 322 0.33 -20.76 -19.04
N LYS A 323 0.16 -19.44 -18.89
CA LYS A 323 0.00 -18.48 -19.99
C LYS A 323 1.04 -17.35 -19.90
N GLY A 324 1.05 -16.51 -20.93
CA GLY A 324 1.96 -15.37 -21.03
C GLY A 324 3.30 -15.71 -21.70
N PRO A 325 4.13 -14.68 -21.91
CA PRO A 325 5.39 -14.81 -22.64
C PRO A 325 6.39 -15.77 -21.97
N VAL A 326 6.29 -15.92 -20.65
CA VAL A 326 7.17 -16.75 -19.82
C VAL A 326 6.47 -17.98 -19.26
N ALA A 327 5.42 -18.45 -19.93
CA ALA A 327 4.69 -19.67 -19.54
C ALA A 327 5.65 -20.86 -19.38
N GLY A 328 5.58 -21.55 -18.24
CA GLY A 328 6.45 -22.68 -17.91
C GLY A 328 7.83 -22.30 -17.33
N VAL A 329 8.25 -21.04 -17.41
CA VAL A 329 9.53 -20.58 -16.84
C VAL A 329 9.40 -20.50 -15.31
N PRO A 330 10.32 -21.08 -14.54
CA PRO A 330 10.29 -20.97 -13.09
C PRO A 330 10.61 -19.53 -12.66
N ILE A 331 9.75 -18.98 -11.80
CA ILE A 331 9.95 -17.68 -11.16
C ILE A 331 10.20 -17.93 -9.68
N TYR A 332 11.44 -17.73 -9.27
CA TYR A 332 11.84 -17.86 -7.88
C TYR A 332 11.60 -16.55 -7.16
N PHE A 333 11.17 -16.65 -5.91
CA PHE A 333 11.16 -15.51 -5.01
C PHE A 333 11.82 -15.89 -3.70
N ARG A 334 12.38 -14.89 -3.01
CA ARG A 334 12.83 -15.03 -1.64
C ARG A 334 12.74 -13.72 -0.89
N THR A 335 12.37 -13.83 0.38
CA THR A 335 12.31 -12.71 1.30
C THR A 335 12.58 -13.18 2.71
N GLY A 336 13.15 -12.29 3.52
CA GLY A 336 13.31 -12.55 4.92
C GLY A 336 13.92 -11.39 5.67
N LYS A 337 13.74 -11.47 6.98
CA LYS A 337 14.41 -10.61 7.96
C LYS A 337 15.72 -11.22 8.39
N LYS A 338 16.61 -10.40 8.95
CA LYS A 338 17.96 -10.82 9.36
C LYS A 338 18.79 -11.45 8.24
N MET A 339 18.58 -10.98 7.03
CA MET A 339 19.41 -11.34 5.88
C MET A 339 20.71 -10.53 5.93
N LYS A 340 21.77 -11.03 5.26
CA LYS A 340 23.09 -10.40 5.26
C LYS A 340 23.04 -8.91 4.90
N ASP A 341 22.29 -8.58 3.84
CA ASP A 341 22.20 -7.23 3.29
C ASP A 341 20.74 -6.84 3.04
N LYS A 342 20.43 -5.56 3.20
CA LYS A 342 19.16 -4.99 2.74
C LYS A 342 19.20 -4.84 1.22
N VAL A 343 18.45 -5.67 0.49
CA VAL A 343 18.44 -5.65 -0.97
C VAL A 343 17.03 -5.87 -1.53
N SER A 344 16.67 -5.10 -2.55
CA SER A 344 15.49 -5.34 -3.39
C SER A 344 15.97 -5.40 -4.83
N ARG A 345 15.93 -6.59 -5.43
CA ARG A 345 16.43 -6.81 -6.80
C ARG A 345 15.62 -7.85 -7.55
N ILE A 346 15.68 -7.72 -8.86
CA ILE A 346 15.12 -8.66 -9.83
C ILE A 346 16.26 -9.14 -10.70
N ASP A 347 16.41 -10.45 -10.83
CA ASP A 347 17.41 -11.08 -11.68
C ASP A 347 16.70 -11.88 -12.78
N ILE A 348 17.07 -11.62 -14.04
CA ILE A 348 16.57 -12.35 -15.21
C ILE A 348 17.72 -13.16 -15.76
N VAL A 349 17.60 -14.49 -15.69
CA VAL A 349 18.62 -15.42 -16.17
C VAL A 349 18.20 -15.91 -17.54
N LEU A 350 19.04 -15.65 -18.54
CA LEU A 350 18.82 -16.05 -19.92
C LEU A 350 19.23 -17.50 -20.15
#